data_AF-A0A0G0V4A6-F1
#
_entry.id   AF-A0A0G0V4A6-F1
#
_cell.length_a   1.000
_cell.length_b   1.000
_cell.length_c   1.000
_cell.angle_alpha   90.00
_cell.angle_beta   90.00
_cell.angle_gamma   90.00
#
_symmetry.space_group_name_H-M   'P 1'
#
loop_
_entity.id
_entity.type
_entity.pdbx_description
1 polymer ?
#
loop_
_entity_poly.entity_id
_entity_poly.type
_entity_poly.pdbx_seq_one_letter_code
_entity_poly.pdbx_strand_id
1 'polypeptide(L)' 'QMIKDFLSSTKHNFHLYRFPPYAPEENPQEHVWESGRSHVSHNKFIENIDKASCEFVEFLNSTFFEYKFFNLGVNLA' A
#
# COMPACT_ATOMS: atom_id res chain seq x y z
N GLN A 1 -8.23 -0.28 24.81
CA GLN A 1 -8.35 -1.14 23.60
C GLN A 1 -6.93 -1.51 23.22
N MET A 2 -6.58 -2.79 23.26
CA MET A 2 -5.19 -3.27 23.21
C MET A 2 -4.28 -2.53 22.20
N ILE A 3 -4.73 -2.33 20.96
CA ILE A 3 -3.94 -1.63 19.92
C ILE A 3 -3.69 -0.16 20.26
N LYS A 4 -4.71 0.56 20.74
CA LYS A 4 -4.56 1.98 21.12
C LYS A 4 -3.63 2.13 22.31
N ASP A 5 -3.70 1.19 23.24
CA ASP A 5 -2.90 1.18 24.46
C ASP A 5 -1.42 0.90 24.09
N PHE A 6 -1.18 -0.07 23.20
CA PHE A 6 0.13 -0.36 22.62
C PHE A 6 0.73 0.86 21.91
N LEU A 7 0.02 1.43 20.92
CA LEU A 7 0.49 2.60 20.18
C LEU A 7 0.75 3.81 21.08
N SER A 8 -0.02 3.94 22.17
CA SER A 8 0.19 5.01 23.15
C SER A 8 1.48 4.80 23.97
N SER A 9 1.84 3.54 24.26
CA SER A 9 3.09 3.20 24.96
C SER A 9 4.34 3.33 24.09
N THR A 10 4.18 3.24 22.76
CA THR A 10 5.28 3.27 21.77
C THR A 10 5.31 4.56 20.93
N LYS A 11 4.78 5.68 21.46
CA LYS A 11 4.75 6.97 20.74
C LYS A 11 6.13 7.50 20.34
N HIS A 12 7.19 7.05 21.00
CA HIS A 12 8.56 7.41 20.66
C HIS A 12 9.08 6.66 19.43
N ASN A 13 8.42 5.57 19.01
CA ASN A 13 8.79 4.79 17.83
C ASN A 13 7.95 5.13 16.60
N PHE A 14 6.69 5.55 16.81
CA PHE A 14 5.73 5.76 15.74
C PHE A 14 5.14 7.16 15.78
N HIS A 15 5.14 7.83 14.62
CA HIS A 15 4.32 9.01 14.37
C HIS A 15 3.06 8.59 13.62
N LEU A 16 1.90 8.81 14.24
CA LEU A 16 0.61 8.49 13.64
C LEU A 16 0.07 9.70 12.86
N TYR A 17 -0.28 9.48 11.60
CA TYR A 17 -0.95 10.49 10.78
C TYR A 17 -2.47 10.43 10.97
N ARG A 18 -3.10 11.61 11.01
CA ARG A 18 -4.56 11.70 10.91
C ARG A 18 -4.93 11.49 9.45
N PHE A 19 -5.56 10.37 9.17
CA PHE A 19 -5.99 10.01 7.82
C PHE A 19 -7.49 10.25 7.65
N PRO A 20 -7.94 10.91 6.57
CA PRO A 20 -9.35 11.18 6.37
C PRO A 20 -10.16 9.89 6.12
N PRO A 21 -11.42 9.82 6.58
CA PRO A 21 -12.27 8.69 6.27
C PRO A 21 -12.64 8.70 4.77
N TYR A 22 -12.81 7.51 4.18
CA TYR A 22 -13.22 7.31 2.78
C TYR A 22 -12.30 7.92 1.72
N ALA A 23 -10.99 8.02 2.00
CA ALA A 23 -10.01 8.55 1.05
C ALA A 23 -8.97 7.47 0.62
N PRO A 24 -9.39 6.36 -0.01
CA PRO A 24 -8.46 5.33 -0.48
C PRO A 24 -7.43 5.87 -1.50
N GLU A 25 -7.80 6.88 -2.29
CA GLU A 25 -6.92 7.57 -3.24
C GLU A 25 -5.74 8.26 -2.56
N GLU A 26 -5.88 8.64 -1.29
CA GLU A 26 -4.79 9.21 -0.51
C GLU A 26 -3.96 8.13 0.20
N ASN A 27 -4.35 6.85 0.16
CA ASN A 27 -3.60 5.78 0.80
C ASN A 27 -2.69 5.11 -0.24
N PRO A 28 -1.36 5.34 -0.21
CA PRO A 28 -0.43 4.80 -1.21
C PRO A 28 -0.50 3.28 -1.32
N GLN A 29 -0.85 2.60 -0.23
CA GLN A 29 -0.97 1.15 -0.22
C GLN A 29 -2.10 0.64 -1.14
N GLU A 30 -3.21 1.37 -1.27
CA GLU A 30 -4.32 0.98 -2.17
C GLU A 30 -3.89 0.99 -3.64
N HIS A 31 -3.04 1.95 -4.04
CA HIS A 31 -2.48 2.03 -5.39
C HIS A 31 -1.57 0.84 -5.70
N VAL A 32 -0.76 0.41 -4.73
CA VAL A 32 0.08 -0.80 -4.85
C VAL A 32 -0.81 -2.03 -5.06
N TRP A 33 -1.88 -2.17 -4.29
CA TRP A 33 -2.83 -3.28 -4.45
C TRP A 33 -3.57 -3.26 -5.78
N GLU A 34 -4.00 -2.10 -6.25
CA GLU A 34 -4.65 -1.95 -7.54
C GLU A 34 -3.72 -2.32 -8.70
N SER A 35 -2.49 -1.82 -8.65
CA SER A 35 -1.47 -2.12 -9.66
C SER A 35 -1.12 -3.60 -9.70
N GLY A 36 -0.87 -4.20 -8.52
CA GLY A 36 -0.52 -5.62 -8.45
C GLY A 36 -1.68 -6.54 -8.82
N ARG A 37 -2.92 -6.20 -8.46
CA ARG A 37 -4.12 -6.92 -8.96
C ARG A 37 -4.20 -6.83 -10.49
N SER A 38 -4.08 -5.63 -11.05
CA SER A 38 -4.15 -5.40 -12.50
C SER A 38 -3.10 -6.19 -13.28
N HIS A 39 -1.90 -6.35 -12.71
CA HIS A 39 -0.79 -7.03 -13.37
C HIS A 39 -0.81 -8.56 -13.19
N VAL A 40 -1.10 -9.01 -11.96
CA VAL A 40 -0.88 -10.40 -11.56
C VAL A 40 -2.15 -11.22 -11.71
N SER A 41 -3.29 -10.74 -11.20
CA SER A 41 -4.50 -11.54 -11.04
C SER A 41 -5.71 -11.11 -11.88
N HIS A 42 -5.65 -9.96 -12.55
CA HIS A 42 -6.79 -9.45 -13.32
C HIS A 42 -7.13 -10.35 -14.52
N ASN A 43 -8.40 -10.77 -14.59
CA ASN A 43 -8.95 -11.65 -15.63
C ASN A 43 -8.17 -12.96 -15.86
N LYS A 44 -7.57 -13.51 -14.80
CA LYS A 44 -6.87 -14.80 -14.83
C LYS A 44 -7.56 -15.80 -13.90
N PHE A 45 -7.63 -17.05 -14.33
CA PHE A 45 -7.98 -18.16 -13.45
C PHE A 45 -6.72 -18.57 -12.68
N ILE A 46 -6.78 -18.55 -11.35
CA ILE A 46 -5.66 -18.90 -10.48
C ILE A 46 -5.78 -20.38 -10.10
N GLU A 47 -5.01 -21.22 -10.78
CA GLU A 47 -4.97 -22.67 -10.51
C GLU A 47 -4.10 -23.01 -9.29
N ASN A 48 -3.08 -22.19 -9.02
CA ASN A 48 -2.16 -22.38 -7.92
C ASN A 48 -1.90 -21.04 -7.22
N ILE A 49 -2.32 -20.96 -5.96
CA ILE A 49 -2.22 -19.74 -5.15
C ILE A 49 -0.77 -19.40 -4.78
N ASP A 50 0.09 -20.40 -4.58
CA ASP A 50 1.49 -20.18 -4.25
C ASP A 50 2.21 -19.53 -5.44
N LYS A 51 1.95 -20.03 -6.65
CA LYS A 51 2.50 -19.44 -7.88
C LYS A 51 2.05 -17.99 -8.06
N ALA A 52 0.75 -17.71 -7.93
CA ALA A 52 0.23 -16.34 -8.03
C ALA A 52 0.81 -15.43 -6.94
N SER A 53 1.06 -15.96 -5.75
CA SER A 53 1.69 -15.21 -4.65
C SER A 53 3.15 -14.91 -4.93
N CYS A 54 3.92 -15.85 -5.47
CA CYS A 54 5.29 -15.62 -5.92
C CYS A 54 5.36 -14.55 -7.00
N GLU A 55 4.52 -14.65 -8.04
CA GLU A 55 4.43 -13.64 -9.12
C GLU A 55 4.08 -12.25 -8.56
N PHE A 56 3.19 -12.19 -7.55
CA PHE A 56 2.86 -10.94 -6.88
C PHE A 56 4.04 -10.36 -6.11
N VAL A 57 4.77 -11.17 -5.36
CA VAL A 57 5.98 -10.74 -4.64
C VAL A 57 7.07 -10.26 -5.61
N GLU A 58 7.27 -10.97 -6.71
CA GLU A 58 8.21 -10.56 -7.77
C GLU A 58 7.82 -9.20 -8.38
N PHE A 59 6.54 -8.99 -8.68
CA PHE A 59 6.03 -7.72 -9.16
C PHE A 59 6.27 -6.58 -8.16
N LEU A 60 5.96 -6.79 -6.88
CA LEU A 60 6.20 -5.79 -5.83
C LEU A 60 7.68 -5.42 -5.69
N ASN A 61 8.58 -6.39 -5.76
CA ASN A 61 10.02 -6.17 -5.60
C ASN A 61 10.68 -5.51 -6.81
N SER A 62 10.07 -5.61 -7.99
CA SER A 62 10.63 -5.09 -9.26
C SER A 62 9.97 -3.79 -9.73
N THR A 63 8.87 -3.37 -9.10
CA THR A 63 8.07 -2.23 -9.56
C THR A 63 8.27 -1.02 -8.65
N PHE A 64 8.57 0.14 -9.26
CA PHE A 64 8.46 1.42 -8.59
C PHE A 64 7.05 1.98 -8.77
N PHE A 65 6.36 2.26 -7.66
CA PHE A 65 4.99 2.77 -7.66
C PHE A 65 5.01 4.29 -7.50
N GLU A 66 4.69 5.02 -8.57
CA GLU A 66 4.56 6.47 -8.48
C GLU A 66 3.37 6.85 -7.61
N TYR A 67 3.58 7.79 -6.68
CA TYR A 67 2.55 8.25 -5.78
C TYR A 67 2.74 9.73 -5.44
N LYS A 68 1.63 10.47 -5.34
CA LYS A 68 1.59 11.88 -4.95
C LYS A 68 0.59 12.05 -3.81
N PHE A 69 1.08 12.36 -2.62
CA PHE A 69 0.23 12.64 -1.46
C PHE A 69 -0.48 13.99 -1.64
N PHE A 70 -1.82 14.03 -1.66
CA PHE A 70 -2.62 15.24 -1.82
C PHE A 70 -2.19 16.17 -2.98
N ASN A 71 -1.66 15.62 -4.07
CA ASN A 71 -1.07 16.40 -5.17
C ASN A 71 0.03 17.40 -4.74
N LEU A 72 0.63 17.21 -3.57
CA LEU A 72 1.83 17.92 -3.11
C LEU A 72 3.05 17.33 -3.85
N GLY A 73 3.09 17.51 -5.16
CA GLY A 73 4.30 17.28 -5.94
C GLY A 73 5.36 18.27 -5.47
N VAL A 74 6.45 17.76 -4.91
CA VAL A 74 7.61 18.60 -4.61
C VAL A 74 8.13 19.13 -5.94
N ASN A 75 7.88 20.40 -6.24
CA ASN A 75 8.73 21.15 -7.16
C ASN A 75 10.07 21.31 -6.44
N LEU A 76 10.98 20.37 -6.66
CA LEU A 76 12.39 20.62 -6.42
C LEU A 76 12.86 21.50 -7.58
N ALA A 77 12.80 22.82 -7.35
CA ALA A 77 13.57 23.79 -8.12
C ALA A 77 15.07 23.59 -7.88
#